data_AF-A0A6G2DBV2-F1
#
_entry.id   AF-A0A6G2DBV2-F1
#
_cell.length_a   1.000
_cell.length_b   1.000
_cell.length_c   1.000
_cell.angle_alpha   90.00
_cell.angle_beta   90.00
_cell.angle_gamma   90.00
#
_symmetry.space_group_name_H-M   'P 1'
#
loop_
_entity.id
_entity.type
_entity.pdbx_description
1 polymer ?
#
loop_
_entity_poly.entity_id
_entity_poly.type
_entity_poly.pdbx_seq_one_letter_code
_entity_poly.pdbx_strand_id
1 'polypeptide(L)'
;YIALVLAFVQSIGITAGFNTLAGAQLIKTALTPQVFLTIGIILTAGSMIVTWLGEQITDKGYGNGVSMIIFAGIVSSIPEMIQGIYVDYFVNVPSSRITSSIIFVIILIITVLLIIYFTTYVQQAEYKIPIQYTKVAQGAPSSSYLPLKVNPAGVIPVIFASSSTAAPAAILQFLSATGHDWAWVRVAQEMLATTSPTGIAMYALLIILFTFFYTFVQINPEKAAESLQKSGAYIHGVRPGKGTEEYM
;
A
#
# COMPACT_ATOMS: atom_id res chain seq x y z
N TYR A 1 13.64 16.14 4.44
CA TYR A 1 13.16 17.50 4.11
C TYR A 1 11.94 17.51 3.20
N ILE A 2 11.94 16.86 2.03
CA ILE A 2 10.75 16.81 1.14
C ILE A 2 9.52 16.23 1.85
N ALA A 3 9.69 15.15 2.62
CA ALA A 3 8.61 14.54 3.41
C ALA A 3 7.96 15.52 4.40
N LEU A 4 8.73 16.43 4.99
CA LEU A 4 8.21 17.44 5.94
C LEU A 4 7.35 18.49 5.22
N VAL A 5 7.78 18.94 4.04
CA VAL A 5 7.00 19.86 3.22
C VAL A 5 5.70 19.20 2.76
N LEU A 6 5.78 17.94 2.31
CA LEU A 6 4.59 17.18 1.89
C LEU A 6 3.63 16.92 3.06
N ALA A 7 4.13 16.56 4.24
CA ALA A 7 3.30 16.38 5.43
C ALA A 7 2.57 17.67 5.82
N PHE A 8 3.26 18.82 5.74
CA PHE A 8 2.64 20.12 6.00
C PHE A 8 1.53 20.44 5.01
N VAL A 9 1.77 20.27 3.70
CA VAL A 9 0.76 20.51 2.66
C VAL A 9 -0.42 19.53 2.79
N GLN A 10 -0.16 18.25 3.03
CA GLN A 10 -1.22 17.25 3.23
C GLN A 10 -2.05 17.51 4.48
N SER A 11 -1.44 17.93 5.58
CA SER A 11 -2.16 18.23 6.82
C SER A 11 -3.17 19.37 6.64
N ILE A 12 -2.81 20.42 5.88
CA ILE A 12 -3.73 21.50 5.52
C ILE A 12 -4.88 20.97 4.65
N GLY A 13 -4.56 20.18 3.62
CA GLY A 13 -5.56 19.60 2.72
C GLY A 13 -6.57 18.69 3.46
N ILE A 14 -6.07 17.83 4.36
CA ILE A 14 -6.90 16.96 5.19
C ILE A 14 -7.79 17.78 6.12
N THR A 15 -7.24 18.81 6.78
CA THR A 15 -8.01 19.67 7.69
C THR A 15 -9.12 20.44 6.97
N ALA A 16 -8.84 20.98 5.77
CA ALA A 16 -9.82 21.67 4.95
C ALA A 16 -10.92 20.72 4.43
N GLY A 17 -10.53 19.51 4.00
CA GLY A 17 -11.46 18.48 3.56
C GLY A 17 -12.40 18.02 4.68
N PHE A 18 -11.87 17.72 5.87
CA PHE A 18 -12.70 17.31 7.00
C PHE A 18 -13.67 18.41 7.45
N ASN A 19 -13.25 19.68 7.44
CA ASN A 19 -14.12 20.78 7.85
C ASN A 19 -15.33 20.96 6.91
N THR A 20 -15.15 20.72 5.63
CA THR A 20 -16.17 20.95 4.60
C THR A 20 -17.03 19.72 4.31
N LEU A 21 -16.45 18.52 4.29
CA LEU A 21 -17.17 17.28 4.02
C LEU A 21 -17.92 16.72 5.23
N ALA A 22 -17.35 16.84 6.44
CA ALA A 22 -17.95 16.18 7.60
C ALA A 22 -19.23 16.87 8.08
N GLY A 23 -19.46 18.14 7.72
CA GLY A 23 -20.57 18.98 8.23
C GLY A 23 -20.54 19.19 9.76
N ALA A 24 -19.74 18.40 10.47
CA ALA A 24 -19.44 18.50 11.88
C ALA A 24 -18.55 19.74 12.07
N GLN A 25 -19.05 20.70 12.83
CA GLN A 25 -18.27 21.79 13.40
C GLN A 25 -17.23 21.23 14.40
N LEU A 26 -16.27 20.43 13.90
CA LEU A 26 -15.16 19.86 14.67
C LEU A 26 -14.28 20.98 15.25
N ILE A 27 -14.32 22.15 14.63
CA ILE A 27 -13.68 23.38 15.11
C ILE A 27 -14.81 24.34 15.51
N LYS A 28 -15.05 24.49 16.82
CA LYS A 28 -16.00 25.48 17.37
C LYS A 28 -15.49 26.93 17.22
N THR A 29 -14.24 27.10 16.85
CA THR A 29 -13.56 28.38 16.60
C THR A 29 -13.65 28.76 15.12
N ALA A 30 -13.81 30.05 14.83
CA ALA A 30 -13.81 30.55 13.45
C ALA A 30 -12.55 30.08 12.68
N LEU A 31 -12.74 29.64 11.44
CA LEU A 31 -11.68 29.18 10.55
C LEU A 31 -10.82 30.35 10.08
N THR A 32 -9.92 30.80 10.94
CA THR A 32 -8.87 31.76 10.58
C THR A 32 -7.71 31.00 9.93
N PRO A 33 -6.99 31.57 8.95
CA PRO A 33 -5.77 30.98 8.38
C PRO A 33 -4.74 30.54 9.45
N GLN A 34 -4.73 31.22 10.60
CA GLN A 34 -3.90 30.89 11.76
C GLN A 34 -4.25 29.54 12.42
N VAL A 35 -5.52 29.12 12.40
CA VAL A 35 -5.96 27.82 12.94
C VAL A 35 -5.49 26.69 12.04
N PHE A 36 -5.61 26.83 10.72
CA PHE A 36 -5.07 25.87 9.76
C PHE A 36 -3.56 25.71 9.88
N LEU A 37 -2.83 26.81 10.05
CA LEU A 37 -1.39 26.79 10.24
C LEU A 37 -1.00 26.08 11.55
N THR A 38 -1.75 26.32 12.63
CA THR A 38 -1.53 25.67 13.93
C THR A 38 -1.79 24.17 13.85
N ILE A 39 -2.92 23.75 13.28
CA ILE A 39 -3.24 22.33 13.08
C ILE A 39 -2.21 21.66 12.18
N GLY A 40 -1.81 22.34 11.09
CA GLY A 40 -0.81 21.83 10.17
C GLY A 40 0.55 21.60 10.83
N ILE A 41 1.00 22.53 11.69
CA ILE A 41 2.22 22.37 12.49
C ILE A 41 2.07 21.19 13.46
N ILE A 42 0.96 21.09 14.19
CA ILE A 42 0.77 20.01 15.18
C ILE A 42 0.74 18.64 14.51
N LEU A 43 -0.01 18.49 13.42
CA LEU A 43 -0.09 17.22 12.66
C LEU A 43 1.27 16.87 12.06
N THR A 44 1.96 17.84 11.45
CA THR A 44 3.31 17.62 10.89
C THR A 44 4.30 17.24 11.98
N ALA A 45 4.28 17.91 13.13
CA ALA A 45 5.13 17.60 14.27
C ALA A 45 4.86 16.18 14.79
N GLY A 46 3.58 15.79 14.92
CA GLY A 46 3.18 14.43 15.27
C GLY A 46 3.73 13.40 14.29
N SER A 47 3.57 13.61 12.98
CA SER A 47 4.13 12.72 11.96
C SER A 47 5.64 12.62 12.03
N MET A 48 6.36 13.72 12.25
CA MET A 48 7.81 13.72 12.39
C MET A 48 8.29 12.97 13.64
N ILE A 49 7.57 13.08 14.76
CA ILE A 49 7.84 12.29 15.97
C ILE A 49 7.69 10.80 15.67
N VAL A 50 6.63 10.41 14.97
CA VAL A 50 6.40 9.01 14.58
C VAL A 50 7.50 8.51 13.64
N THR A 51 7.91 9.30 12.65
CA THR A 51 9.05 8.94 11.78
C THR A 51 10.34 8.78 12.57
N TRP A 52 10.63 9.70 13.49
CA TRP A 52 11.80 9.62 14.36
C TRP A 52 11.77 8.37 15.25
N LEU A 53 10.61 8.01 15.82
CA LEU A 53 10.45 6.74 16.54
C LEU A 53 10.74 5.53 15.65
N GLY A 54 10.33 5.58 14.37
CA GLY A 54 10.65 4.54 13.38
C GLY A 54 12.15 4.42 13.12
N GLU A 55 12.87 5.53 13.03
CA GLU A 55 14.33 5.53 12.92
C GLU A 55 14.98 4.92 14.18
N GLN A 56 14.52 5.32 15.38
CA GLN A 56 15.00 4.75 16.64
C GLN A 56 14.79 3.23 16.77
N ILE A 57 13.68 2.70 16.24
CA ILE A 57 13.43 1.25 16.20
C ILE A 57 14.41 0.57 15.23
N THR A 58 14.71 1.22 14.11
CA THR A 58 15.65 0.73 13.09
C THR A 58 17.07 0.66 13.65
N ASP A 59 17.51 1.71 14.35
CA ASP A 59 18.85 1.78 14.97
C ASP A 59 19.06 0.69 16.04
N LYS A 60 17.99 0.28 16.72
CA LYS A 60 18.03 -0.81 17.72
C LYS A 60 18.01 -2.21 17.11
N GLY A 61 17.92 -2.34 15.79
CA GLY A 61 18.08 -3.61 15.08
C GLY A 61 16.82 -4.49 14.97
N TYR A 62 15.63 -3.97 15.27
CA TYR A 62 14.37 -4.72 15.15
C TYR A 62 13.80 -4.78 13.71
N GLY A 63 14.61 -4.48 12.70
CA GLY A 63 14.22 -4.43 11.29
C GLY A 63 13.89 -3.02 10.81
N ASN A 64 12.97 -2.89 9.83
CA ASN A 64 12.56 -1.58 9.30
C ASN A 64 11.50 -0.96 10.23
N GLY A 65 11.92 0.02 11.05
CA GLY A 65 11.08 0.57 12.11
C GLY A 65 9.85 1.33 11.61
N VAL A 66 9.93 2.01 10.45
CA VAL A 66 8.74 2.65 9.84
C VAL A 66 7.71 1.60 9.44
N SER A 67 8.14 0.46 8.89
CA SER A 67 7.24 -0.64 8.54
C SER A 67 6.59 -1.28 9.78
N MET A 68 7.34 -1.39 10.88
CA MET A 68 6.81 -1.89 12.16
C MET A 68 5.74 -0.99 12.76
N ILE A 69 5.89 0.34 12.64
CA ILE A 69 4.89 1.30 13.09
C ILE A 69 3.60 1.17 12.26
N ILE A 70 3.72 1.09 10.93
CA ILE A 70 2.55 0.90 10.05
C ILE A 70 1.85 -0.42 10.39
N PHE A 71 2.62 -1.50 10.59
CA PHE A 71 2.10 -2.79 11.00
C PHE A 71 1.36 -2.72 12.33
N ALA A 72 1.95 -2.09 13.35
CA ALA A 72 1.31 -1.91 14.65
C ALA A 72 -0.01 -1.12 14.55
N GLY A 73 -0.05 -0.10 13.69
CA GLY A 73 -1.26 0.67 13.40
C GLY A 73 -2.38 -0.21 12.82
N ILE A 74 -2.08 -1.02 11.80
CA ILE A 74 -3.06 -1.92 11.18
C ILE A 74 -3.53 -3.01 12.17
N VAL A 75 -2.62 -3.57 12.96
CA VAL A 75 -2.96 -4.59 13.96
C VAL A 75 -3.82 -4.01 15.08
N SER A 76 -3.59 -2.75 15.46
CA SER A 76 -4.35 -2.09 16.53
C SER A 76 -5.85 -1.93 16.23
N SER A 77 -6.26 -1.94 14.95
CA SER A 77 -7.68 -1.89 14.55
C SER A 77 -8.37 -3.25 14.53
N ILE A 78 -7.62 -4.37 14.62
CA ILE A 78 -8.19 -5.73 14.59
C ILE A 78 -9.18 -5.96 15.75
N PRO A 79 -8.88 -5.57 17.01
CA PRO A 79 -9.81 -5.76 18.13
C PRO A 79 -11.16 -5.06 17.91
N GLU A 80 -11.13 -3.83 17.40
CA GLU A 80 -12.34 -3.05 17.10
C GLU A 80 -13.15 -3.71 15.98
N MET A 81 -12.49 -4.24 14.95
CA MET A 81 -13.15 -4.98 13.87
C MET A 81 -13.82 -6.27 14.38
N ILE A 82 -13.17 -7.02 15.28
CA ILE A 82 -13.75 -8.22 15.90
C ILE A 82 -14.97 -7.84 16.75
N GLN A 83 -14.89 -6.75 17.51
CA GLN A 83 -16.01 -6.24 18.29
C GLN A 83 -17.20 -5.85 17.40
N GLY A 84 -16.94 -5.18 16.27
CA GLY A 84 -17.98 -4.85 15.28
C GLY A 84 -18.70 -6.09 14.75
N ILE A 85 -17.96 -7.11 14.33
CA ILE A 85 -18.54 -8.39 13.87
C ILE A 85 -19.38 -9.04 14.98
N TYR A 86 -18.90 -9.02 16.22
CA TYR A 86 -19.65 -9.59 17.34
C TYR A 86 -20.98 -8.87 17.55
N VAL A 87 -20.97 -7.54 17.54
CA VAL A 87 -22.18 -6.73 17.71
C VAL A 87 -23.15 -6.95 16.56
N ASP A 88 -22.68 -6.87 15.31
CA ASP A 88 -23.55 -6.92 14.13
C ASP A 88 -24.20 -8.28 13.92
N TYR A 89 -23.51 -9.37 14.26
CA TYR A 89 -23.97 -10.73 13.96
C TYR A 89 -24.48 -11.52 15.16
N PHE A 90 -24.19 -11.09 16.40
CA PHE A 90 -24.59 -11.80 17.62
C PHE A 90 -25.37 -10.95 18.63
N VAL A 91 -25.31 -9.62 18.56
CA VAL A 91 -26.07 -8.74 19.46
C VAL A 91 -27.36 -8.28 18.77
N ASN A 92 -28.50 -8.39 19.47
CA ASN A 92 -29.83 -8.01 18.96
C ASN A 92 -30.32 -8.75 17.70
N VAL A 93 -29.79 -9.96 17.44
CA VAL A 93 -30.23 -10.79 16.30
C VAL A 93 -31.40 -11.70 16.71
N PRO A 94 -32.49 -11.79 15.93
CA PRO A 94 -33.59 -12.71 16.20
C PRO A 94 -33.10 -14.16 16.31
N SER A 95 -33.67 -14.95 17.23
CA SER A 95 -33.25 -16.33 17.52
C SER A 95 -33.22 -17.23 16.28
N SER A 96 -34.07 -16.96 15.29
CA SER A 96 -34.13 -17.68 14.01
C SER A 96 -32.96 -17.42 13.06
N ARG A 97 -32.19 -16.33 13.24
CA ARG A 97 -31.04 -15.97 12.40
C ARG A 97 -29.69 -16.31 13.04
N ILE A 98 -29.66 -16.73 14.30
CA ILE A 98 -28.42 -17.07 15.02
C ILE A 98 -27.66 -18.18 14.28
N THR A 99 -28.35 -19.21 13.78
CA THR A 99 -27.72 -20.27 12.98
C THR A 99 -27.09 -19.73 11.70
N SER A 100 -27.76 -18.82 11.00
CA SER A 100 -27.22 -18.17 9.79
C SER A 100 -26.02 -17.28 10.11
N SER A 101 -26.04 -16.54 11.23
CA SER A 101 -24.91 -15.74 11.70
C SER A 101 -23.68 -16.61 12.00
N ILE A 102 -23.87 -17.75 12.68
CA ILE A 102 -22.77 -18.68 12.98
C ILE A 102 -22.16 -19.23 11.68
N ILE A 103 -23.00 -19.66 10.74
CA ILE A 103 -22.54 -20.16 9.43
C ILE A 103 -21.75 -19.08 8.69
N PHE A 104 -22.25 -17.84 8.67
CA PHE A 104 -21.57 -16.71 8.03
C PHE A 104 -20.18 -16.44 8.64
N VAL A 105 -20.07 -16.45 9.96
CA VAL A 105 -18.80 -16.20 10.67
C VAL A 105 -17.80 -17.33 10.43
N ILE A 106 -18.26 -18.58 10.39
CA ILE A 106 -17.40 -19.72 10.03
C ILE A 106 -16.87 -19.57 8.60
N ILE A 107 -17.73 -19.21 7.65
CA ILE A 107 -17.32 -18.95 6.26
C ILE A 107 -16.32 -17.80 6.21
N LEU A 108 -16.56 -16.71 6.94
CA LEU A 108 -15.66 -15.56 7.02
C LEU A 108 -14.26 -15.99 7.50
N ILE A 109 -14.18 -16.77 8.59
CA ILE A 109 -12.90 -17.26 9.14
C ILE A 109 -12.17 -18.11 8.09
N ILE A 110 -12.87 -19.03 7.44
CA ILE A 110 -12.29 -19.89 6.39
C ILE A 110 -11.79 -19.03 5.22
N THR A 111 -12.56 -18.05 4.76
CA THR A 111 -12.16 -17.14 3.69
C THR A 111 -10.93 -16.32 4.07
N VAL A 112 -10.86 -15.78 5.30
CA VAL A 112 -9.69 -15.05 5.79
C VAL A 112 -8.45 -15.94 5.79
N LEU A 113 -8.56 -17.18 6.30
CA LEU A 113 -7.45 -18.13 6.30
C LEU A 113 -6.99 -18.48 4.88
N LEU A 114 -7.93 -18.67 3.95
CA LEU A 114 -7.62 -18.91 2.54
C LEU A 114 -6.90 -17.73 1.89
N ILE A 115 -7.34 -16.50 2.17
CA ILE A 115 -6.68 -15.28 1.65
C ILE A 115 -5.27 -15.16 2.23
N ILE A 116 -5.07 -15.39 3.53
CA ILE A 116 -3.74 -15.36 4.17
C ILE A 116 -2.84 -16.42 3.55
N TYR A 117 -3.33 -17.65 3.39
CA TYR A 117 -2.57 -18.72 2.76
C TYR A 117 -2.18 -18.38 1.31
N PHE A 118 -3.13 -17.91 0.51
CA PHE A 118 -2.89 -17.57 -0.89
C PHE A 118 -1.90 -16.40 -1.03
N THR A 119 -2.08 -15.33 -0.25
CA THR A 119 -1.20 -14.17 -0.30
C THR A 119 0.22 -14.51 0.17
N THR A 120 0.37 -15.32 1.23
CA THR A 120 1.69 -15.77 1.69
C THR A 120 2.38 -16.70 0.69
N TYR A 121 1.63 -17.59 0.04
CA TYR A 121 2.15 -18.45 -1.03
C TYR A 121 2.70 -17.62 -2.21
N VAL A 122 1.92 -16.66 -2.71
CA VAL A 122 2.34 -15.78 -3.81
C VAL A 122 3.54 -14.91 -3.40
N GLN A 123 3.58 -14.43 -2.16
CA GLN A 123 4.68 -13.58 -1.67
C GLN A 123 6.01 -14.33 -1.50
N GLN A 124 5.96 -15.63 -1.17
CA GLN A 124 7.13 -16.49 -1.05
C GLN A 124 7.55 -17.12 -2.38
N ALA A 125 6.69 -17.06 -3.40
CA ALA A 125 7.02 -17.58 -4.71
C ALA A 125 8.18 -16.80 -5.34
N GLU A 126 9.24 -17.52 -5.68
CA GLU A 126 10.42 -17.01 -6.35
C GLU A 126 10.73 -17.85 -7.59
N TYR A 127 11.00 -17.15 -8.69
CA TYR A 127 11.56 -17.72 -9.90
C TYR A 127 13.07 -17.81 -9.77
N LYS A 128 13.61 -19.03 -9.81
CA LYS A 128 15.04 -19.29 -9.60
C LYS A 128 15.75 -19.37 -10.94
N ILE A 129 16.45 -18.29 -11.33
CA ILE A 129 17.29 -18.29 -12.53
C ILE A 129 18.63 -18.95 -12.19
N PRO A 130 19.00 -20.09 -12.80
CA PRO A 130 20.28 -20.72 -12.52
C PRO A 130 21.43 -19.86 -13.05
N ILE A 131 22.40 -19.57 -12.19
CA ILE A 131 23.61 -18.81 -12.53
C ILE A 131 24.86 -19.64 -12.25
N GLN A 132 25.90 -19.42 -13.05
CA GLN A 132 27.21 -20.04 -12.88
C GLN A 132 28.27 -18.96 -12.73
N TYR A 133 29.17 -19.15 -11.78
CA TYR A 133 30.33 -18.27 -11.58
C TYR A 133 31.52 -18.79 -12.38
N THR A 134 32.18 -17.88 -13.09
CA THR A 134 33.42 -18.17 -13.86
C THR A 134 34.61 -18.51 -12.97
N LYS A 135 34.61 -18.07 -11.71
CA LYS A 135 35.62 -18.43 -10.70
C LYS A 135 34.93 -19.06 -9.50
N VAL A 136 35.09 -20.38 -9.35
CA VAL A 136 34.62 -21.11 -8.18
C VAL A 136 35.73 -21.05 -7.14
N ALA A 137 35.49 -20.42 -5.98
CA ALA A 137 36.31 -20.68 -4.80
C ALA A 137 36.11 -22.16 -4.41
N GLN A 138 37.18 -22.94 -4.28
CA GLN A 138 37.11 -24.37 -3.94
C GLN A 138 36.12 -24.60 -2.79
N GLY A 139 35.03 -25.31 -3.06
CA GLY A 139 33.99 -25.64 -2.08
C GLY A 139 32.63 -24.93 -2.23
N ALA A 140 32.46 -24.01 -3.19
CA ALA A 140 31.14 -23.38 -3.42
C ALA A 140 30.13 -24.37 -4.06
N PRO A 141 28.86 -24.38 -3.61
CA PRO A 141 27.84 -25.29 -4.13
C PRO A 141 27.64 -25.13 -5.66
N SER A 142 27.50 -26.26 -6.37
CA SER A 142 27.48 -26.29 -7.84
C SER A 142 26.24 -25.65 -8.48
N SER A 143 25.21 -25.33 -7.69
CA SER A 143 24.00 -24.63 -8.12
C SER A 143 23.81 -23.31 -7.36
N SER A 144 24.23 -22.22 -7.99
CA SER A 144 23.81 -20.88 -7.58
C SER A 144 22.60 -20.46 -8.41
N TYR A 145 21.69 -19.68 -7.84
CA TYR A 145 20.55 -19.11 -8.56
C TYR A 145 20.33 -17.66 -8.14
N LEU A 146 19.82 -16.86 -9.07
CA LEU A 146 19.29 -15.53 -8.80
C LEU A 146 17.79 -15.67 -8.51
N PRO A 147 17.32 -15.38 -7.28
CA PRO A 147 15.90 -15.39 -6.97
C PRO A 147 15.24 -14.12 -7.50
N LEU A 148 14.26 -14.28 -8.39
CA LEU A 148 13.34 -13.22 -8.79
C LEU A 148 12.00 -13.47 -8.12
N LYS A 149 11.57 -12.57 -7.23
CA LYS A 149 10.25 -12.68 -6.60
C LYS A 149 9.15 -12.50 -7.65
N VAL A 150 8.06 -13.26 -7.52
CA VAL A 150 6.89 -13.12 -8.41
C VAL A 150 6.25 -11.72 -8.29
N ASN A 151 6.24 -11.15 -7.09
CA ASN A 151 5.84 -9.77 -6.85
C ASN A 151 7.01 -8.95 -6.28
N PRO A 152 7.90 -8.42 -7.12
CA PRO A 152 9.00 -7.59 -6.64
C PRO A 152 8.50 -6.25 -6.08
N ALA A 153 7.44 -5.70 -6.68
CA ALA A 153 6.87 -4.40 -6.34
C ALA A 153 6.20 -4.34 -4.96
N GLY A 154 5.81 -5.50 -4.42
CA GLY A 154 5.23 -5.62 -3.09
C GLY A 154 3.90 -4.89 -2.97
N VAL A 155 3.75 -4.06 -1.92
CA VAL A 155 2.51 -3.35 -1.57
C VAL A 155 2.51 -1.89 -2.06
N ILE A 156 3.64 -1.40 -2.56
CA ILE A 156 3.80 0.00 -2.95
C ILE A 156 2.85 0.42 -4.09
N PRO A 157 2.66 -0.37 -5.17
CA PRO A 157 1.75 -0.02 -6.26
C PRO A 157 0.31 0.21 -5.84
N VAL A 158 -0.23 -0.62 -4.94
CA VAL A 158 -1.62 -0.48 -4.48
C VAL A 158 -1.80 0.76 -3.59
N ILE A 159 -0.78 1.14 -2.82
CA ILE A 159 -0.78 2.39 -2.04
C ILE A 159 -0.74 3.62 -2.97
N PHE A 160 0.02 3.56 -4.05
CA PHE A 160 0.02 4.63 -5.05
C PHE A 160 -1.30 4.71 -5.82
N ALA A 161 -1.88 3.57 -6.19
CA ALA A 161 -3.19 3.54 -6.83
C ALA A 161 -4.27 4.15 -5.92
N SER A 162 -4.29 3.80 -4.63
CA SER A 162 -5.27 4.31 -3.68
C SER A 162 -5.10 5.80 -3.42
N SER A 163 -3.88 6.27 -3.18
CA SER A 163 -3.60 7.71 -3.00
C SER A 163 -3.87 8.54 -4.26
N SER A 164 -3.53 8.01 -5.45
CA SER A 164 -3.81 8.65 -6.74
C SER A 164 -5.30 8.74 -7.05
N THR A 165 -6.11 7.82 -6.53
CA THR A 165 -7.58 7.83 -6.71
C THR A 165 -8.24 8.70 -5.65
N ALA A 166 -7.76 8.63 -4.40
CA ALA A 166 -8.33 9.32 -3.26
C ALA A 166 -8.17 10.85 -3.33
N ALA A 167 -7.02 11.35 -3.82
CA ALA A 167 -6.79 12.79 -3.89
C ALA A 167 -7.76 13.52 -4.85
N PRO A 168 -7.94 13.08 -6.11
CA PRO A 168 -8.98 13.62 -6.99
C PRO A 168 -10.39 13.42 -6.44
N ALA A 169 -10.67 12.25 -5.84
CA ALA A 169 -11.98 11.99 -5.24
C ALA A 169 -12.33 12.99 -4.13
N ALA A 170 -11.37 13.32 -3.25
CA ALA A 170 -11.55 14.30 -2.20
C ALA A 170 -11.83 15.72 -2.76
N ILE A 171 -11.11 16.12 -3.83
CA ILE A 171 -11.33 17.41 -4.49
C ILE A 171 -12.73 17.47 -5.13
N LEU A 172 -13.15 16.41 -5.82
CA LEU A 172 -14.47 16.37 -6.44
C LEU A 172 -15.58 16.38 -5.39
N GLN A 173 -15.41 15.65 -4.27
CA GLN A 173 -16.34 15.69 -3.15
C GLN A 173 -16.46 17.11 -2.56
N PHE A 174 -15.34 17.82 -2.42
CA PHE A 174 -15.32 19.21 -1.98
C PHE A 174 -16.06 20.14 -2.95
N LEU A 175 -15.86 19.98 -4.26
CA LEU A 175 -16.55 20.76 -5.29
C LEU A 175 -18.07 20.52 -5.28
N SER A 176 -18.49 19.25 -5.16
CA SER A 176 -19.92 18.92 -5.01
C SER A 176 -20.52 19.50 -3.72
N ALA A 177 -19.78 19.48 -2.61
CA ALA A 177 -20.22 20.06 -1.34
C ALA A 177 -20.36 21.59 -1.40
N THR A 178 -19.59 22.25 -2.28
CA THR A 178 -19.65 23.71 -2.52
C THR A 178 -20.70 24.08 -3.58
N GLY A 179 -21.61 23.16 -3.93
CA GLY A 179 -22.74 23.41 -4.85
C GLY A 179 -22.39 23.36 -6.34
N HIS A 180 -21.19 22.90 -6.71
CA HIS A 180 -20.77 22.76 -8.11
C HIS A 180 -20.96 21.31 -8.61
N ASP A 181 -22.22 20.85 -8.63
CA ASP A 181 -22.61 19.49 -9.06
C ASP A 181 -22.83 19.42 -10.59
N TRP A 182 -21.75 19.60 -11.35
CA TRP A 182 -21.81 19.45 -12.81
C TRP A 182 -21.83 17.98 -13.23
N ALA A 183 -22.47 17.67 -14.36
CA ALA A 183 -22.58 16.29 -14.86
C ALA A 183 -21.23 15.56 -15.00
N TRP A 184 -20.16 16.28 -15.37
CA TRP A 184 -18.81 15.72 -15.47
C TRP A 184 -18.18 15.42 -14.09
N VAL A 185 -18.53 16.18 -13.05
CA VAL A 185 -18.06 15.96 -11.67
C VAL A 185 -18.65 14.65 -11.14
N ARG A 186 -19.95 14.43 -11.39
CA ARG A 186 -20.63 13.19 -10.98
C ARG A 186 -20.07 11.96 -11.69
N VAL A 187 -19.82 12.05 -13.01
CA VAL A 187 -19.17 10.97 -13.77
C VAL A 187 -17.75 10.71 -13.24
N ALA A 188 -16.97 11.75 -12.96
CA ALA A 188 -15.63 11.61 -12.41
C ALA A 188 -15.66 10.98 -10.99
N GLN A 189 -16.61 11.36 -10.14
CA GLN A 189 -16.81 10.74 -8.83
C GLN A 189 -17.18 9.26 -8.95
N GLU A 190 -18.07 8.90 -9.87
CA GLU A 190 -18.43 7.50 -10.14
C GLU A 190 -17.24 6.67 -10.63
N MET A 191 -16.37 7.24 -11.47
CA MET A 191 -15.15 6.57 -11.95
C MET A 191 -14.06 6.43 -10.89
N LEU A 192 -14.09 7.25 -9.84
CA LEU A 192 -13.13 7.20 -8.73
C LEU A 192 -13.69 6.48 -7.49
N ALA A 193 -14.99 6.19 -7.48
CA ALA A 193 -15.65 5.47 -6.40
C ALA A 193 -15.29 3.98 -6.45
N THR A 194 -14.77 3.45 -5.35
CA THR A 194 -14.46 2.01 -5.21
C THR A 194 -15.69 1.12 -5.07
N THR A 195 -16.89 1.70 -5.07
CA THR A 195 -18.17 1.01 -4.93
C THR A 195 -18.87 0.76 -6.27
N SER A 196 -18.50 1.49 -7.32
CA SER A 196 -19.09 1.33 -8.66
C SER A 196 -18.28 0.29 -9.47
N PRO A 197 -18.92 -0.49 -10.36
CA PRO A 197 -18.20 -1.42 -11.23
C PRO A 197 -17.16 -0.72 -12.11
N THR A 198 -17.47 0.49 -12.58
CA THR A 198 -16.57 1.33 -13.39
C THR A 198 -15.37 1.80 -12.59
N GLY A 199 -15.55 2.23 -11.34
CA GLY A 199 -14.47 2.66 -10.48
C GLY A 199 -13.59 1.51 -9.98
N ILE A 200 -14.17 0.33 -9.73
CA ILE A 200 -13.38 -0.89 -9.47
C ILE A 200 -12.50 -1.24 -10.67
N ALA A 201 -13.04 -1.17 -11.90
CA ALA A 201 -12.27 -1.43 -13.12
C ALA A 201 -11.13 -0.41 -13.31
N MET A 202 -11.40 0.88 -13.09
CA MET A 202 -10.39 1.94 -13.14
C MET A 202 -9.30 1.73 -12.08
N TYR A 203 -9.71 1.41 -10.85
CA TYR A 203 -8.80 1.14 -9.74
C TYR A 203 -7.91 -0.08 -10.01
N ALA A 204 -8.48 -1.18 -10.54
CA ALA A 204 -7.73 -2.35 -10.95
C ALA A 204 -6.72 -2.03 -12.07
N LEU A 205 -7.12 -1.22 -13.06
CA LEU A 205 -6.23 -0.78 -14.13
C LEU A 205 -5.06 0.06 -13.59
N LEU A 206 -5.32 0.97 -12.65
CA LEU A 206 -4.26 1.74 -11.98
C LEU A 206 -3.30 0.84 -11.20
N ILE A 207 -3.81 -0.15 -10.46
CA ILE A 207 -2.96 -1.13 -9.77
C ILE A 207 -2.06 -1.87 -10.76
N ILE A 208 -2.60 -2.36 -11.87
CA ILE A 208 -1.82 -3.07 -12.90
C ILE A 208 -0.74 -2.14 -13.46
N LEU A 209 -1.10 -0.92 -13.84
CA LEU A 209 -0.17 0.06 -14.41
C LEU A 209 0.97 0.38 -13.44
N PHE A 210 0.66 0.72 -12.18
CA PHE A 210 1.67 1.02 -11.18
C PHE A 210 2.51 -0.21 -10.82
N THR A 211 1.95 -1.41 -10.86
CA THR A 211 2.68 -2.65 -10.59
C THR A 211 3.74 -2.90 -11.66
N PHE A 212 3.39 -2.76 -12.94
CA PHE A 212 4.36 -2.86 -14.04
C PHE A 212 5.42 -1.77 -13.95
N PHE A 213 4.99 -0.51 -13.80
CA PHE A 213 5.91 0.62 -13.70
C PHE A 213 6.91 0.44 -12.55
N TYR A 214 6.43 0.11 -11.36
CA TYR A 214 7.30 -0.02 -10.19
C TYR A 214 8.20 -1.27 -10.26
N THR A 215 7.72 -2.35 -10.87
CA THR A 215 8.52 -3.56 -11.11
C THR A 215 9.74 -3.23 -11.99
N PHE A 216 9.57 -2.49 -13.08
CA PHE A 216 10.69 -2.07 -13.95
C PHE A 216 11.66 -1.10 -13.26
N VAL A 217 11.16 -0.23 -12.39
CA VAL A 217 12.02 0.68 -11.62
C VAL A 217 12.87 -0.09 -10.60
N GLN A 218 12.29 -1.13 -9.99
CA GLN A 218 12.95 -1.90 -8.93
C GLN A 218 13.89 -2.98 -9.48
N ILE A 219 13.42 -3.77 -10.44
CA ILE A 219 14.24 -4.70 -11.21
C ILE A 219 14.69 -3.93 -12.44
N ASN A 220 15.80 -3.22 -12.34
CA ASN A 220 16.45 -2.63 -13.50
C ASN A 220 17.28 -3.74 -14.19
N PRO A 221 16.84 -4.30 -15.34
CA PRO A 221 17.47 -5.47 -15.94
C PRO A 221 18.90 -5.17 -16.42
N GLU A 222 19.13 -3.95 -16.92
CA GLU A 222 20.44 -3.46 -17.36
C GLU A 222 21.45 -3.48 -16.20
N LYS A 223 21.08 -2.92 -15.03
CA LYS A 223 21.94 -2.93 -13.84
C LYS A 223 22.13 -4.33 -13.27
N ALA A 224 21.11 -5.18 -13.31
CA ALA A 224 21.20 -6.55 -12.85
C ALA A 224 22.18 -7.35 -13.73
N ALA A 225 22.07 -7.22 -15.06
CA ALA A 225 22.98 -7.84 -16.03
C ALA A 225 24.42 -7.34 -15.86
N GLU A 226 24.62 -6.03 -15.70
CA GLU A 226 25.94 -5.45 -15.45
C GLU A 226 26.54 -5.94 -14.12
N SER A 227 25.74 -6.06 -13.06
CA SER A 227 26.18 -6.58 -11.76
C SER A 227 26.55 -8.06 -11.82
N LEU A 228 25.82 -8.87 -12.58
CA LEU A 228 26.16 -10.28 -12.81
C LEU A 228 27.49 -10.39 -13.56
N GLN A 229 27.65 -9.60 -14.63
CA GLN A 229 28.88 -9.57 -15.42
C GLN A 229 30.09 -9.14 -14.57
N LYS A 230 29.96 -8.08 -13.74
CA LYS A 230 31.01 -7.62 -12.82
C LYS A 230 31.36 -8.65 -11.74
N SER A 231 30.36 -9.40 -11.27
CA SER A 231 30.55 -10.50 -10.31
C SER A 231 31.14 -11.77 -10.95
N GLY A 232 31.34 -11.79 -12.28
CA GLY A 232 31.80 -12.96 -13.02
C GLY A 232 30.77 -14.08 -13.07
N ALA A 233 29.49 -13.78 -12.84
CA ALA A 233 28.37 -14.70 -12.94
C ALA A 233 27.68 -14.58 -14.31
N TYR A 234 27.15 -15.69 -14.83
CA TYR A 234 26.38 -15.70 -16.07
C TYR A 234 25.23 -16.71 -16.00
N ILE A 235 24.18 -16.43 -16.78
CA ILE A 235 23.04 -17.33 -16.96
C ILE A 235 23.42 -18.38 -18.01
N HIS A 236 23.09 -19.65 -17.76
CA HIS A 236 23.39 -20.73 -18.69
C HIS A 236 22.68 -20.51 -20.04
N GLY A 237 23.44 -20.60 -21.14
CA GLY A 237 22.89 -20.43 -22.50
C GLY A 237 22.66 -18.97 -22.95
N VAL A 238 22.99 -17.97 -22.13
CA VAL A 238 22.79 -16.56 -22.45
C VAL A 238 24.11 -15.79 -22.40
N ARG A 239 24.38 -14.96 -23.43
CA ARG A 239 25.62 -14.17 -23.49
C ARG A 239 25.60 -13.06 -22.40
N PRO A 240 26.65 -12.95 -21.56
CA PRO A 240 26.71 -11.91 -20.52
C PRO A 240 26.62 -10.50 -21.10
N GLY A 241 25.97 -9.59 -20.37
CA GLY A 241 25.68 -8.22 -20.81
C GLY A 241 24.30 -8.14 -21.47
N LYS A 242 24.22 -7.63 -22.70
CA LYS A 242 22.93 -7.42 -23.41
C LYS A 242 22.06 -8.67 -23.52
N GLY A 243 22.66 -9.85 -23.71
CA GLY A 243 21.87 -11.09 -23.78
C GLY A 243 21.17 -11.41 -22.45
N THR A 244 21.83 -11.11 -21.32
CA THR A 244 21.25 -11.27 -19.97
C THR A 244 20.17 -10.24 -19.70
N GLU A 245 20.35 -9.02 -20.18
CA GLU A 245 19.33 -7.96 -20.10
C GLU A 245 18.06 -8.31 -20.86
N GLU A 246 18.16 -8.80 -22.10
CA GLU A 246 16.98 -9.22 -22.89
C GLU A 246 16.26 -10.44 -22.32
N TYR A 247 16.97 -11.28 -21.55
CA TYR A 247 16.41 -12.46 -20.91
C TYR A 247 15.63 -12.15 -19.63
N MET A 248 15.98 -11.07 -18.93
CA MET A 248 15.42 -10.67 -17.62
C MET A 248 14.21 -9.75 -17.75
#